data_AF-A0A8J2XC08-F1
#
_entry.id   AF-A0A8J2XC08-F1
#
_cell.length_a   1.000
_cell.length_b   1.000
_cell.length_c   1.000
_cell.angle_alpha   90.00
_cell.angle_beta   90.00
_cell.angle_gamma   90.00
#
_symmetry.space_group_name_H-M   'P 1'
#
loop_
_entity.id
_entity.type
_entity.pdbx_description
1 polymer ?
#
loop_
_entity_poly.entity_id
_entity_poly.type
_entity_poly.pdbx_seq_one_letter_code
_entity_poly.pdbx_strand_id
1 'polypeptide(L)'
;MPKYAAIFYNIENLLKGYGSSQNFINSISLKAIYSQIKNTSPIERVTIQRAYANWSDPRLTIMKGEINELGIDPIQIFGFGRNQKKNAADIQLAVDAIDIAYLRNTIDIFVIVSGDGGFSTLAKKLHEYGKYVIGCAYKSSTNKIFESVCDIFIGIDEPEEAEPENLELGKTLKITNPKVLRMSEQISRLTTQSKPEMIIKSKEIINWLIKDLESQKELLKNGIHLSVIKEAFKYGIEDFNCSSLGFAKFIDFLRFFCSHTEVHVLKSDNFEVKIAHRKTEIKGFEALEDLSQDYLYSPENYLSILSSSKPSFKIVHPQDLKSISLSLASLPNNPYNLDGLLEYLNDFHKDLDSERINSVVLTLINADIFEREPENSVLSEQTLTLKTEYNNPDSIIKKVKEAMQNKLSSFWGSNFRIDIFNLITANL
;
A
#
# COMPACT_ATOMS: atom_id res chain seq x y z
N MET A 1 43.92 -21.44 -34.09
CA MET A 1 43.58 -22.44 -33.07
C MET A 1 42.08 -22.34 -32.81
N PRO A 2 41.40 -23.47 -32.56
CA PRO A 2 39.96 -23.46 -32.30
C PRO A 2 39.65 -22.62 -31.06
N LYS A 3 38.71 -21.69 -31.19
CA LYS A 3 38.35 -20.74 -30.13
C LYS A 3 37.31 -21.37 -29.18
N TYR A 4 37.79 -22.00 -28.11
CA TYR A 4 36.92 -22.59 -27.09
C TYR A 4 36.47 -21.57 -26.06
N ALA A 5 35.19 -21.62 -25.69
CA ALA A 5 34.59 -20.66 -24.77
C ALA A 5 34.05 -21.27 -23.48
N ALA A 6 34.06 -20.47 -22.42
CA ALA A 6 33.28 -20.67 -21.21
C ALA A 6 32.24 -19.54 -21.08
N ILE A 7 30.97 -19.88 -20.83
CA ILE A 7 29.88 -18.93 -20.65
C ILE A 7 29.38 -18.96 -19.22
N PHE A 8 29.26 -17.78 -18.60
CA PHE A 8 28.82 -17.61 -17.23
C PHE A 8 27.58 -16.72 -17.18
N TYR A 9 26.45 -17.31 -16.83
CA TYR A 9 25.16 -16.63 -16.72
C TYR A 9 24.91 -16.17 -15.30
N ASN A 10 24.87 -14.85 -15.10
CA ASN A 10 24.40 -14.29 -13.85
C ASN A 10 22.88 -14.11 -13.90
N ILE A 11 22.16 -15.13 -13.44
CA ILE A 11 20.70 -15.15 -13.53
C ILE A 11 20.07 -14.04 -12.69
N GLU A 12 20.64 -13.71 -11.53
CA GLU A 12 20.14 -12.61 -10.69
C GLU A 12 20.21 -11.25 -11.41
N ASN A 13 21.29 -11.00 -12.15
CA ASN A 13 21.42 -9.78 -12.96
C ASN A 13 20.47 -9.77 -14.18
N LEU A 14 20.30 -10.90 -14.87
CA LEU A 14 19.30 -11.03 -15.94
C LEU A 14 17.88 -10.81 -15.41
N LEU A 15 17.63 -11.14 -14.15
CA LEU A 15 16.36 -10.90 -13.49
C LEU A 15 16.18 -9.47 -13.01
N LYS A 16 17.14 -8.54 -13.14
CA LYS A 16 17.12 -7.23 -12.47
C LYS A 16 16.93 -7.33 -10.94
N GLY A 17 17.38 -8.44 -10.35
CA GLY A 17 17.20 -8.78 -8.94
C GLY A 17 15.89 -9.53 -8.63
N TYR A 18 15.65 -9.81 -7.34
CA TYR A 18 14.53 -10.67 -6.91
C TYR A 18 13.13 -10.04 -7.02
N GLY A 19 13.00 -8.79 -7.44
CA GLY A 19 11.74 -8.04 -7.49
C GLY A 19 10.92 -8.23 -8.77
N SER A 20 11.44 -8.95 -9.77
CA SER A 20 10.80 -9.04 -11.09
C SER A 20 9.56 -9.93 -11.13
N SER A 21 8.62 -9.53 -11.99
CA SER A 21 7.32 -10.20 -12.17
C SER A 21 7.50 -11.60 -12.76
N GLN A 22 6.53 -12.51 -12.51
CA GLN A 22 6.59 -13.85 -13.09
C GLN A 22 6.51 -13.81 -14.63
N ASN A 23 5.81 -12.82 -15.19
CA ASN A 23 5.70 -12.64 -16.64
C ASN A 23 7.05 -12.28 -17.26
N PHE A 24 7.82 -11.40 -16.61
CA PHE A 24 9.18 -11.10 -17.03
C PHE A 24 10.06 -12.34 -17.03
N ILE A 25 10.02 -13.12 -15.94
CA ILE A 25 10.80 -14.37 -15.84
C ILE A 25 10.45 -15.34 -16.96
N ASN A 26 9.16 -15.43 -17.33
CA ASN A 26 8.71 -16.29 -18.41
C ASN A 26 9.16 -15.80 -19.80
N SER A 27 9.45 -14.52 -19.95
CA SER A 27 9.89 -13.92 -21.21
C SER A 27 11.40 -14.03 -21.45
N ILE A 28 12.18 -14.37 -20.42
CA ILE A 28 13.62 -14.59 -20.56
C ILE A 28 13.87 -15.91 -21.28
N SER A 29 14.64 -15.86 -22.37
CA SER A 29 15.14 -17.05 -23.07
C SER A 29 16.67 -17.10 -23.07
N LEU A 30 17.23 -18.05 -22.33
CA LEU A 30 18.64 -18.42 -22.36
C LEU A 30 19.03 -18.94 -23.75
N LYS A 31 18.11 -19.59 -24.48
CA LYS A 31 18.33 -20.02 -25.88
C LYS A 31 18.55 -18.84 -26.81
N ALA A 32 17.75 -17.78 -26.67
CA ALA A 32 17.91 -16.57 -27.47
C ALA A 32 19.26 -15.89 -27.17
N ILE A 33 19.60 -15.73 -25.88
CA ILE A 33 20.88 -15.18 -25.43
C ILE A 33 22.05 -16.01 -25.98
N TYR A 34 22.00 -17.33 -25.83
CA TYR A 34 23.02 -18.25 -26.35
C TYR A 34 23.19 -18.10 -27.87
N SER A 35 22.08 -18.05 -28.61
CA SER A 35 22.10 -17.88 -30.07
C SER A 35 22.73 -16.55 -30.47
N GLN A 36 22.40 -15.47 -29.76
CA GLN A 36 22.99 -14.15 -30.02
C GLN A 36 24.49 -14.12 -29.71
N ILE A 37 24.92 -14.74 -28.62
CA ILE A 37 26.35 -14.93 -28.31
C ILE A 37 27.03 -15.67 -29.46
N LYS A 38 26.50 -16.82 -29.91
CA LYS A 38 27.11 -17.61 -30.98
C LYS A 38 27.16 -16.87 -32.33
N ASN A 39 26.17 -16.06 -32.64
CA ASN A 39 26.09 -15.34 -33.90
C ASN A 39 27.00 -14.09 -33.95
N THR A 40 27.30 -13.50 -32.79
CA THR A 40 28.02 -12.20 -32.68
C THR A 40 29.47 -12.36 -32.23
N SER A 41 29.90 -13.58 -31.88
CA SER A 41 31.23 -13.84 -31.33
C SER A 41 32.04 -14.80 -32.21
N PRO A 42 33.38 -14.79 -32.10
CA PRO A 42 34.22 -15.72 -32.84
C PRO A 42 34.30 -17.12 -32.17
N ILE A 43 33.26 -17.55 -31.44
CA ILE A 43 33.26 -18.80 -30.66
C ILE A 43 32.97 -19.99 -31.58
N GLU A 44 33.96 -20.86 -31.77
CA GLU A 44 33.76 -22.12 -32.50
C GLU A 44 32.99 -23.13 -31.65
N ARG A 45 33.43 -23.37 -30.41
CA ARG A 45 32.83 -24.34 -29.51
C ARG A 45 32.72 -23.83 -28.09
N VAL A 46 31.54 -24.02 -27.50
CA VAL A 46 31.32 -23.76 -26.08
C VAL A 46 31.64 -25.03 -25.31
N THR A 47 32.59 -24.93 -24.37
CA THR A 47 33.09 -26.07 -23.61
C THR A 47 32.53 -26.10 -22.19
N ILE A 48 32.27 -24.92 -21.61
CA ILE A 48 31.73 -24.78 -20.27
C ILE A 48 30.56 -23.78 -20.31
N GLN A 49 29.45 -24.10 -19.66
CA GLN A 49 28.35 -23.18 -19.43
C GLN A 49 27.87 -23.33 -18.00
N ARG A 50 27.83 -22.23 -17.25
CA ARG A 50 27.37 -22.22 -15.86
C ARG A 50 26.36 -21.11 -15.63
N ALA A 51 25.29 -21.41 -14.91
CA ALA A 51 24.31 -20.41 -14.51
C ALA A 51 24.21 -20.30 -12.99
N TYR A 52 24.38 -19.10 -12.46
CA TYR A 52 24.49 -18.81 -11.04
C TYR A 52 23.18 -18.20 -10.54
N ALA A 53 22.48 -18.92 -9.68
CA ALA A 53 21.20 -18.49 -9.12
C ALA A 53 20.89 -19.23 -7.81
N ASN A 54 19.87 -18.75 -7.10
CA ASN A 54 19.21 -19.58 -6.09
C ASN A 54 18.18 -20.48 -6.79
N TRP A 55 18.59 -21.67 -7.25
CA TRP A 55 17.71 -22.63 -7.94
C TRP A 55 16.62 -23.26 -7.05
N SER A 56 16.63 -22.96 -5.75
CA SER A 56 15.51 -23.25 -4.85
C SER A 56 14.35 -22.26 -4.99
N ASP A 57 14.51 -21.16 -5.73
CA ASP A 57 13.43 -20.21 -6.05
C ASP A 57 12.44 -20.87 -7.05
N PRO A 58 11.17 -21.10 -6.65
CA PRO A 58 10.19 -21.76 -7.51
C PRO A 58 9.96 -21.05 -8.84
N ARG A 59 10.14 -19.72 -8.90
CA ARG A 59 9.93 -18.91 -10.11
C ARG A 59 10.89 -19.28 -11.23
N LEU A 60 12.08 -19.78 -10.89
CA LEU A 60 13.12 -20.18 -11.85
C LEU A 60 12.89 -21.57 -12.45
N THR A 61 11.86 -22.30 -12.00
CA THR A 61 11.55 -23.64 -12.50
C THR A 61 11.32 -23.66 -14.02
N ILE A 62 10.81 -22.55 -14.59
CA ILE A 62 10.57 -22.43 -16.02
C ILE A 62 11.86 -22.52 -16.86
N MET A 63 13.01 -22.10 -16.31
CA MET A 63 14.30 -22.14 -17.00
C MET A 63 14.91 -23.54 -17.05
N LYS A 64 14.40 -24.52 -16.28
CA LYS A 64 14.98 -25.88 -16.22
C LYS A 64 15.03 -26.57 -17.58
N GLY A 65 14.02 -26.35 -18.42
CA GLY A 65 13.99 -26.89 -19.78
C GLY A 65 15.17 -26.40 -20.61
N GLU A 66 15.32 -25.07 -20.71
CA GLU A 66 16.42 -24.47 -21.48
C GLU A 66 17.81 -24.79 -20.90
N ILE A 67 17.95 -24.83 -19.57
CA ILE A 67 19.21 -25.21 -18.91
C ILE A 67 19.65 -26.62 -19.33
N ASN A 68 18.73 -27.58 -19.27
CA ASN A 68 19.02 -28.96 -19.66
C ASN A 68 19.32 -29.07 -21.16
N GLU A 69 18.52 -28.41 -22.00
CA GLU A 69 18.70 -28.45 -23.45
C GLU A 69 20.02 -27.82 -23.92
N LEU A 70 20.45 -26.73 -23.27
CA LEU A 70 21.71 -26.06 -23.59
C LEU A 70 22.92 -26.69 -22.91
N GLY A 71 22.73 -27.67 -22.02
CA GLY A 71 23.81 -28.29 -21.24
C GLY A 71 24.48 -27.28 -20.30
N ILE A 72 23.68 -26.41 -19.67
CA ILE A 72 24.15 -25.43 -18.70
C ILE A 72 24.21 -26.09 -17.32
N ASP A 73 25.33 -25.97 -16.62
CA ASP A 73 25.48 -26.41 -15.24
C ASP A 73 24.83 -25.39 -14.28
N PRO A 74 23.76 -25.76 -13.55
CA PRO A 74 23.14 -24.85 -12.57
C PRO A 74 23.98 -24.81 -11.29
N ILE A 75 24.63 -23.68 -11.03
CA ILE A 75 25.38 -23.43 -9.80
C ILE A 75 24.45 -22.80 -8.76
N GLN A 76 24.18 -23.56 -7.69
CA GLN A 76 23.32 -23.12 -6.60
C GLN A 76 24.05 -22.10 -5.70
N ILE A 77 23.45 -20.93 -5.55
CA ILE A 77 23.93 -19.85 -4.69
C ILE A 77 22.98 -19.66 -3.52
N PHE A 78 23.51 -19.72 -2.31
CA PHE A 78 22.81 -19.32 -1.09
C PHE A 78 23.37 -17.96 -0.64
N GLY A 79 22.49 -17.01 -0.31
CA GLY A 79 22.92 -15.68 0.12
C GLY A 79 23.73 -15.73 1.42
N PHE A 80 24.78 -14.89 1.50
CA PHE A 80 25.60 -14.75 2.69
C PHE A 80 24.88 -13.87 3.75
N GLY A 81 23.99 -14.49 4.54
CA GLY A 81 23.46 -13.91 5.78
C GLY A 81 22.06 -13.25 5.70
N ARG A 82 21.56 -12.81 6.87
CA ARG A 82 20.17 -12.36 7.06
C ARG A 82 19.83 -11.05 6.33
N ASN A 83 20.81 -10.19 6.01
CA ASN A 83 20.58 -8.82 5.54
C ASN A 83 21.39 -8.36 4.30
N GLN A 84 22.23 -9.19 3.67
CA GLN A 84 22.94 -8.80 2.43
C GLN A 84 22.84 -9.90 1.37
N LYS A 85 21.86 -9.77 0.48
CA LYS A 85 21.52 -10.76 -0.56
C LYS A 85 22.20 -10.53 -1.92
N LYS A 86 23.02 -9.49 -2.10
CA LYS A 86 23.23 -8.95 -3.45
C LYS A 86 24.49 -9.38 -4.21
N ASN A 87 25.50 -10.00 -3.58
CA ASN A 87 26.80 -10.21 -4.24
C ASN A 87 27.27 -11.68 -4.26
N ALA A 88 26.46 -12.62 -3.77
CA ALA A 88 26.92 -14.01 -3.60
C ALA A 88 27.17 -14.71 -4.95
N ALA A 89 26.27 -14.49 -5.92
CA ALA A 89 26.40 -15.04 -7.26
C ALA A 89 27.60 -14.45 -8.00
N ASP A 90 27.80 -13.13 -7.88
CA ASP A 90 28.91 -12.43 -8.55
C ASP A 90 30.27 -12.94 -8.08
N ILE A 91 30.43 -13.11 -6.76
CA ILE A 91 31.67 -13.61 -6.17
C ILE A 91 31.94 -15.05 -6.64
N GLN A 92 30.95 -15.94 -6.56
CA GLN A 92 31.14 -17.32 -7.00
C GLN A 92 31.46 -17.43 -8.49
N LEU A 93 30.78 -16.63 -9.33
CA LEU A 93 31.05 -16.55 -10.76
C LEU A 93 32.49 -16.11 -11.03
N ALA A 94 32.95 -15.05 -10.36
CA ALA A 94 34.31 -14.55 -10.53
C ALA A 94 35.38 -15.57 -10.11
N VAL A 95 35.16 -16.27 -9.00
CA VAL A 95 36.06 -17.35 -8.52
C VAL A 95 36.15 -18.46 -9.56
N ASP A 96 35.00 -18.98 -10.01
CA ASP A 96 34.94 -20.04 -11.01
C ASP A 96 35.62 -19.66 -12.34
N ALA A 97 35.42 -18.42 -12.80
CA ALA A 97 36.01 -17.93 -14.03
C ALA A 97 37.54 -17.88 -13.95
N ILE A 98 38.10 -17.40 -12.84
CA ILE A 98 39.55 -17.38 -12.62
C ILE A 98 40.13 -18.79 -12.50
N ASP A 99 39.45 -19.68 -11.76
CA ASP A 99 39.86 -21.08 -11.64
C ASP A 99 39.90 -21.78 -13.00
N ILE A 100 38.90 -21.55 -13.86
CA ILE A 100 38.88 -22.10 -15.23
C ILE A 100 39.99 -21.48 -16.06
N ALA A 101 40.20 -20.15 -16.00
CA ALA A 101 41.26 -19.48 -16.74
C ALA A 101 42.65 -20.02 -16.40
N TYR A 102 42.86 -20.37 -15.12
CA TYR A 102 44.12 -20.92 -14.61
C TYR A 102 44.29 -22.42 -14.90
N LEU A 103 43.24 -23.24 -14.69
CA LEU A 103 43.34 -24.71 -14.79
C LEU A 103 43.10 -25.23 -16.21
N ARG A 104 42.45 -24.47 -17.08
CA ARG A 104 42.04 -24.89 -18.42
C ARG A 104 42.58 -23.93 -19.47
N ASN A 105 43.87 -24.04 -19.77
CA ASN A 105 44.53 -23.20 -20.78
C ASN A 105 43.90 -23.27 -22.17
N THR A 106 43.18 -24.35 -22.49
CA THR A 106 42.45 -24.52 -23.75
C THR A 106 41.23 -23.61 -23.88
N ILE A 107 40.76 -22.95 -22.82
CA ILE A 107 39.67 -21.99 -22.92
C ILE A 107 40.27 -20.62 -23.26
N ASP A 108 39.92 -20.10 -24.43
CA ASP A 108 40.44 -18.83 -24.95
C ASP A 108 39.47 -17.68 -24.70
N ILE A 109 38.17 -17.96 -24.67
CA ILE A 109 37.11 -16.96 -24.60
C ILE A 109 36.28 -17.13 -23.33
N PHE A 110 36.06 -16.03 -22.62
CA PHE A 110 35.21 -15.96 -21.43
C PHE A 110 34.04 -15.04 -21.72
N VAL A 111 32.83 -15.58 -21.69
CA VAL A 111 31.60 -14.83 -21.87
C VAL A 111 30.93 -14.60 -20.53
N ILE A 112 30.77 -13.35 -20.12
CA ILE A 112 30.11 -12.96 -18.88
C ILE A 112 28.76 -12.37 -19.26
N VAL A 113 27.69 -13.09 -18.94
CA VAL A 113 26.32 -12.62 -19.16
C VAL A 113 25.84 -11.88 -17.92
N SER A 114 26.21 -10.60 -17.84
CA SER A 114 25.81 -9.64 -16.80
C SER A 114 26.07 -8.20 -17.27
N GLY A 115 25.25 -7.25 -16.82
CA GLY A 115 25.47 -5.82 -17.02
C GLY A 115 26.25 -5.14 -15.89
N ASP A 116 26.54 -5.85 -14.79
CA ASP A 116 27.13 -5.27 -13.58
C ASP A 116 28.57 -4.79 -13.78
N GLY A 117 28.82 -3.53 -13.38
CA GLY A 117 30.15 -2.92 -13.39
C GLY A 117 31.18 -3.65 -12.53
N GLY A 118 30.75 -4.42 -11.52
CA GLY A 118 31.62 -5.23 -10.66
C GLY A 118 32.49 -6.24 -11.42
N PHE A 119 32.05 -6.69 -12.60
CA PHE A 119 32.82 -7.62 -13.44
C PHE A 119 33.96 -6.96 -14.22
N SER A 120 34.11 -5.64 -14.18
CA SER A 120 35.23 -4.93 -14.81
C SER A 120 36.59 -5.41 -14.29
N THR A 121 36.69 -5.72 -13.00
CA THR A 121 37.93 -6.24 -12.38
C THR A 121 38.22 -7.67 -12.84
N LEU A 122 37.18 -8.50 -12.99
CA LEU A 122 37.31 -9.86 -13.52
C LEU A 122 37.79 -9.84 -14.97
N ALA A 123 37.22 -8.98 -15.81
CA ALA A 123 37.63 -8.83 -17.21
C ALA A 123 39.11 -8.45 -17.34
N LYS A 124 39.57 -7.44 -16.59
CA LYS A 124 40.99 -7.07 -16.53
C LYS A 124 41.88 -8.25 -16.11
N LYS A 125 41.44 -9.03 -15.13
CA LYS A 125 42.22 -10.17 -14.65
C LYS A 125 42.29 -11.29 -15.69
N LEU A 126 41.21 -11.54 -16.42
CA LEU A 126 41.18 -12.50 -17.53
C LEU A 126 42.11 -12.06 -18.68
N HIS A 127 42.17 -10.75 -18.97
CA HIS A 127 43.15 -10.20 -19.92
C HIS A 127 44.60 -10.41 -19.48
N GLU A 128 44.91 -10.28 -18.19
CA GLU A 128 46.24 -10.62 -17.65
C GLU A 128 46.59 -12.09 -17.89
N TYR A 129 45.61 -13.00 -17.93
CA TYR A 129 45.78 -14.41 -18.31
C TYR A 129 45.76 -14.66 -19.82
N GLY A 130 45.75 -13.60 -20.64
CA GLY A 130 45.74 -13.68 -22.10
C GLY A 130 44.42 -14.21 -22.67
N LYS A 131 43.32 -14.07 -21.93
CA LYS A 131 41.99 -14.53 -22.35
C LYS A 131 41.23 -13.42 -23.06
N TYR A 132 40.36 -13.80 -23.99
CA TYR A 132 39.44 -12.88 -24.67
C TYR A 132 38.13 -12.80 -23.89
N VAL A 133 37.63 -11.60 -23.62
CA VAL A 133 36.47 -11.36 -22.75
C VAL A 133 35.31 -10.77 -23.55
N ILE A 134 34.14 -11.42 -23.44
CA ILE A 134 32.90 -10.97 -24.06
C ILE A 134 31.90 -10.65 -22.95
N GLY A 135 31.43 -9.40 -22.91
CA GLY A 135 30.29 -9.00 -22.08
C GLY A 135 28.97 -9.21 -22.83
N CYS A 136 27.92 -9.60 -22.12
CA CYS A 136 26.59 -9.73 -22.68
C CYS A 136 25.54 -9.28 -21.66
N ALA A 137 24.71 -8.30 -22.01
CA ALA A 137 23.71 -7.75 -21.09
C ALA A 137 22.56 -7.08 -21.83
N TYR A 138 21.42 -6.91 -21.14
CA TYR A 138 20.37 -6.04 -21.64
C TYR A 138 20.90 -4.62 -21.80
N LYS A 139 20.55 -3.96 -22.91
CA LYS A 139 21.04 -2.61 -23.23
C LYS A 139 20.78 -1.60 -22.10
N SER A 140 19.66 -1.72 -21.40
CA SER A 140 19.25 -0.87 -20.26
C SER A 140 20.05 -1.10 -18.98
N SER A 141 20.65 -2.29 -18.79
CA SER A 141 21.38 -2.67 -17.58
C SER A 141 22.90 -2.65 -17.77
N THR A 142 23.37 -2.19 -18.92
CA THR A 142 24.79 -2.21 -19.29
C THR A 142 25.58 -1.12 -18.56
N ASN A 143 26.59 -1.52 -17.78
CA ASN A 143 27.56 -0.59 -17.22
C ASN A 143 28.64 -0.22 -18.25
N LYS A 144 28.79 1.09 -18.52
CA LYS A 144 29.75 1.61 -19.51
C LYS A 144 31.21 1.25 -19.23
N ILE A 145 31.60 1.11 -17.95
CA ILE A 145 32.98 0.74 -17.60
C ILE A 145 33.21 -0.73 -17.97
N PHE A 146 32.28 -1.62 -17.61
CA PHE A 146 32.39 -3.02 -17.96
C PHE A 146 32.39 -3.23 -19.48
N GLU A 147 31.49 -2.53 -20.18
CA GLU A 147 31.45 -2.50 -21.65
C GLU A 147 32.79 -2.08 -22.25
N SER A 148 33.40 -1.00 -21.76
CA SER A 148 34.67 -0.48 -22.28
C SER A 148 35.88 -1.39 -22.05
N VAL A 149 35.79 -2.29 -21.06
CA VAL A 149 36.88 -3.21 -20.70
C VAL A 149 36.77 -4.53 -21.46
N CYS A 150 35.58 -4.91 -21.93
CA CYS A 150 35.41 -6.13 -22.73
C CYS A 150 35.99 -5.96 -24.14
N ASP A 151 36.46 -7.06 -24.75
CA ASP A 151 36.89 -7.05 -26.15
C ASP A 151 35.70 -6.92 -27.11
N ILE A 152 34.58 -7.56 -26.77
CA ILE A 152 33.28 -7.40 -27.44
C ILE A 152 32.22 -7.27 -26.36
N PHE A 153 31.25 -6.38 -26.57
CA PHE A 153 30.05 -6.31 -25.76
C PHE A 153 28.81 -6.56 -26.62
N ILE A 154 27.98 -7.52 -26.21
CA ILE A 154 26.76 -7.93 -26.91
C ILE A 154 25.56 -7.37 -26.15
N GLY A 155 24.93 -6.34 -26.73
CA GLY A 155 23.66 -5.81 -26.23
C GLY A 155 22.49 -6.70 -26.66
N ILE A 156 21.80 -7.30 -25.71
CA ILE A 156 20.56 -8.05 -25.94
C ILE A 156 19.36 -7.12 -25.72
N ASP A 157 18.31 -7.28 -26.54
CA ASP A 157 17.07 -6.54 -26.35
C ASP A 157 16.30 -7.12 -25.16
N GLU A 158 15.71 -6.23 -24.36
CA GLU A 158 14.81 -6.69 -23.30
C GLU A 158 13.55 -7.27 -23.94
N PRO A 159 13.03 -8.40 -23.42
CA PRO A 159 11.68 -8.79 -23.78
C PRO A 159 10.74 -7.63 -23.47
N GLU A 160 9.88 -7.26 -24.42
CA GLU A 160 8.91 -6.19 -24.25
C GLU A 160 8.03 -6.51 -23.03
N GLU A 161 8.35 -5.90 -21.88
CA GLU A 161 7.38 -5.75 -20.83
C GLU A 161 6.36 -4.75 -21.35
N ALA A 162 5.10 -5.18 -21.50
CA ALA A 162 4.04 -4.30 -21.07
C ALA A 162 4.32 -4.07 -19.58
N GLU A 163 5.07 -3.02 -19.23
CA GLU A 163 5.04 -2.53 -17.85
C GLU A 163 3.55 -2.39 -17.53
N PRO A 164 3.01 -3.15 -16.56
CA PRO A 164 1.63 -2.96 -16.18
C PRO A 164 1.50 -1.47 -15.85
N GLU A 165 0.55 -0.74 -16.46
CA GLU A 165 0.25 0.66 -16.08
C GLU A 165 0.20 0.80 -14.54
N ASN A 166 -0.24 -0.26 -13.89
CA ASN A 166 -0.34 -0.49 -12.46
C ASN A 166 0.97 -0.34 -11.65
N LEU A 167 2.16 -0.62 -12.23
CA LEU A 167 3.46 -0.54 -11.54
C LEU A 167 4.00 0.90 -11.48
N GLU A 168 3.90 1.66 -12.58
CA GLU A 168 4.15 3.12 -12.56
C GLU A 168 3.12 3.85 -11.70
N LEU A 169 1.87 3.43 -11.78
CA LEU A 169 0.79 3.96 -10.94
C LEU A 169 1.03 3.65 -9.46
N GLY A 170 1.55 2.45 -9.13
CA GLY A 170 1.95 2.07 -7.78
C GLY A 170 3.03 2.99 -7.21
N LYS A 171 4.05 3.34 -8.01
CA LYS A 171 5.07 4.34 -7.64
C LYS A 171 4.45 5.73 -7.41
N THR A 172 3.54 6.15 -8.29
CA THR A 172 2.84 7.44 -8.21
C THR A 172 1.96 7.54 -6.95
N LEU A 173 1.26 6.46 -6.61
CA LEU A 173 0.41 6.36 -5.42
C LEU A 173 1.20 6.07 -4.13
N LYS A 174 2.53 6.03 -4.18
CA LYS A 174 3.42 5.71 -3.05
C LYS A 174 3.08 4.36 -2.40
N ILE A 175 2.70 3.39 -3.22
CA ILE A 175 2.52 2.01 -2.79
C ILE A 175 3.90 1.43 -2.51
N THR A 176 4.12 1.00 -1.26
CA THR A 176 5.40 0.47 -0.80
C THR A 176 5.29 -0.97 -0.34
N ASN A 177 4.08 -1.45 -0.05
CA ASN A 177 3.90 -2.80 0.45
C ASN A 177 3.98 -3.83 -0.70
N PRO A 178 4.88 -4.84 -0.61
CA PRO A 178 5.02 -5.87 -1.64
C PRO A 178 3.72 -6.63 -1.94
N LYS A 179 2.81 -6.74 -0.96
CA LYS A 179 1.49 -7.37 -1.12
C LYS A 179 0.60 -6.56 -2.04
N VAL A 180 0.58 -5.24 -1.88
CA VAL A 180 -0.25 -4.36 -2.72
C VAL A 180 0.32 -4.28 -4.13
N LEU A 181 1.64 -4.33 -4.28
CA LEU A 181 2.28 -4.46 -5.60
C LEU A 181 1.85 -5.76 -6.32
N ARG A 182 1.87 -6.91 -5.64
CA ARG A 182 1.33 -8.15 -6.25
C ARG A 182 -0.15 -8.06 -6.59
N MET A 183 -0.94 -7.41 -5.74
CA MET A 183 -2.36 -7.18 -6.01
C MET A 183 -2.55 -6.35 -7.28
N SER A 184 -1.70 -5.34 -7.47
CA SER A 184 -1.76 -4.44 -8.62
C SER A 184 -1.55 -5.14 -9.96
N GLU A 185 -0.84 -6.27 -9.97
CA GLU A 185 -0.64 -7.08 -11.19
C GLU A 185 -1.90 -7.89 -11.58
N GLN A 186 -2.85 -8.09 -10.66
CA GLN A 186 -3.99 -8.98 -10.85
C GLN A 186 -5.35 -8.27 -10.78
N ILE A 187 -5.43 -7.15 -10.06
CA ILE A 187 -6.66 -6.37 -9.90
C ILE A 187 -6.47 -5.02 -10.59
N SER A 188 -7.35 -4.73 -11.55
CA SER A 188 -7.45 -3.41 -12.17
C SER A 188 -8.05 -2.40 -11.20
N ARG A 189 -7.50 -1.19 -11.21
CA ARG A 189 -8.01 -0.07 -10.43
C ARG A 189 -9.36 0.39 -10.97
N LEU A 190 -10.30 0.62 -10.07
CA LEU A 190 -11.58 1.26 -10.38
C LEU A 190 -11.40 2.78 -10.39
N THR A 191 -11.76 3.44 -11.49
CA THR A 191 -11.72 4.90 -11.65
C THR A 191 -13.10 5.56 -11.50
N THR A 192 -14.17 4.77 -11.56
CA THR A 192 -15.54 5.28 -11.39
C THR A 192 -15.88 5.44 -9.91
N GLN A 193 -16.73 6.43 -9.60
CA GLN A 193 -17.25 6.67 -8.25
C GLN A 193 -18.66 6.07 -8.04
N SER A 194 -18.97 5.00 -8.79
CA SER A 194 -20.26 4.31 -8.74
C SER A 194 -20.32 3.41 -7.50
N LYS A 195 -21.25 3.67 -6.58
CA LYS A 195 -21.39 2.87 -5.33
C LYS A 195 -21.49 1.36 -5.59
N PRO A 196 -22.29 0.86 -6.55
CA PRO A 196 -22.35 -0.57 -6.87
C PRO A 196 -20.99 -1.15 -7.30
N GLU A 197 -20.25 -0.44 -8.15
CA GLU A 197 -18.93 -0.89 -8.63
C GLU A 197 -17.89 -0.88 -7.52
N MET A 198 -17.92 0.15 -6.66
CA MET A 198 -17.06 0.22 -5.48
C MET A 198 -17.32 -0.95 -4.52
N ILE A 199 -18.59 -1.36 -4.32
CA ILE A 199 -18.93 -2.55 -3.52
C ILE A 199 -18.35 -3.82 -4.15
N ILE A 200 -18.47 -3.99 -5.46
CA ILE A 200 -17.92 -5.15 -6.18
C ILE A 200 -16.40 -5.17 -6.05
N LYS A 201 -15.73 -4.05 -6.32
CA LYS A 201 -14.28 -3.91 -6.21
C LYS A 201 -13.79 -4.14 -4.78
N SER A 202 -14.56 -3.71 -3.77
CA SER A 202 -14.24 -3.96 -2.37
C SER A 202 -14.23 -5.45 -2.03
N LYS A 203 -15.22 -6.19 -2.51
CA LYS A 203 -15.27 -7.66 -2.38
C LYS A 203 -14.13 -8.34 -3.13
N GLU A 204 -13.79 -7.85 -4.31
CA GLU A 204 -12.68 -8.36 -5.12
C GLU A 204 -11.34 -8.23 -4.37
N ILE A 205 -11.06 -7.07 -3.78
CA ILE A 205 -9.83 -6.82 -2.99
C ILE A 205 -9.75 -7.76 -1.78
N ILE A 206 -10.84 -7.91 -1.01
CA ILE A 206 -10.87 -8.84 0.13
C ILE A 206 -10.69 -10.29 -0.33
N ASN A 207 -11.38 -10.71 -1.38
CA ASN A 207 -11.23 -12.06 -1.93
C ASN A 207 -9.82 -12.35 -2.44
N TRP A 208 -9.15 -11.35 -3.01
CA TRP A 208 -7.76 -11.49 -3.42
C TRP A 208 -6.82 -11.68 -2.23
N LEU A 209 -7.00 -10.89 -1.16
CA LEU A 209 -6.23 -11.06 0.09
C LEU A 209 -6.42 -12.46 0.69
N ILE A 210 -7.61 -13.04 0.56
CA ILE A 210 -7.93 -14.39 1.02
C ILE A 210 -7.31 -15.46 0.11
N LYS A 211 -7.16 -15.21 -1.20
CA LYS A 211 -6.68 -16.22 -2.17
C LYS A 211 -5.17 -16.19 -2.42
N ASP A 212 -4.51 -15.05 -2.26
CA ASP A 212 -3.05 -14.91 -2.44
C ASP A 212 -2.29 -15.77 -1.42
N LEU A 213 -1.40 -16.65 -1.90
CA LEU A 213 -0.70 -17.64 -1.06
C LEU A 213 0.12 -17.02 0.07
N GLU A 214 0.81 -15.91 -0.21
CA GLU A 214 1.59 -15.20 0.80
C GLU A 214 0.69 -14.48 1.81
N SER A 215 -0.43 -13.93 1.35
CA SER A 215 -1.44 -13.32 2.22
C SER A 215 -2.15 -14.34 3.11
N GLN A 216 -2.49 -15.53 2.60
CA GLN A 216 -3.04 -16.63 3.40
C GLN A 216 -2.10 -17.04 4.55
N LYS A 217 -0.80 -17.20 4.27
CA LYS A 217 0.18 -17.54 5.31
C LYS A 217 0.21 -16.51 6.43
N GLU A 218 0.13 -15.23 6.08
CA GLU A 218 0.13 -14.13 7.05
C GLU A 218 -1.18 -14.05 7.83
N LEU A 219 -2.32 -14.18 7.15
CA LEU A 219 -3.66 -14.23 7.76
C LEU A 219 -3.79 -15.38 8.78
N LEU A 220 -3.15 -16.52 8.51
CA LEU A 220 -3.17 -17.69 9.40
C LEU A 220 -2.21 -17.60 10.59
N LYS A 221 -1.19 -16.72 10.54
CA LYS A 221 -0.16 -16.58 11.59
C LYS A 221 -0.27 -15.28 12.39
N ASN A 222 -0.12 -14.14 11.71
CA ASN A 222 0.16 -12.85 12.34
C ASN A 222 -0.94 -11.80 12.09
N GLY A 223 -1.86 -12.10 11.17
CA GLY A 223 -2.82 -11.15 10.63
C GLY A 223 -2.16 -10.08 9.75
N ILE A 224 -2.96 -9.47 8.87
CA ILE A 224 -2.53 -8.37 8.02
C ILE A 224 -2.96 -7.05 8.68
N HIS A 225 -2.01 -6.12 8.86
CA HIS A 225 -2.28 -4.82 9.47
C HIS A 225 -3.22 -3.94 8.64
N LEU A 226 -4.04 -3.14 9.33
CA LEU A 226 -4.99 -2.20 8.73
C LEU A 226 -4.36 -1.26 7.71
N SER A 227 -3.11 -0.84 7.92
CA SER A 227 -2.38 0.04 7.00
C SER A 227 -2.21 -0.57 5.61
N VAL A 228 -1.86 -1.86 5.55
CA VAL A 228 -1.67 -2.61 4.30
C VAL A 228 -2.99 -2.77 3.55
N ILE A 229 -4.06 -3.07 4.29
CA ILE A 229 -5.40 -3.20 3.71
C ILE A 229 -5.87 -1.84 3.18
N LYS A 230 -5.67 -0.76 3.94
CA LYS A 230 -6.01 0.59 3.50
C LYS A 230 -5.23 1.02 2.25
N GLU A 231 -3.95 0.65 2.17
CA GLU A 231 -3.12 0.85 0.98
C GLU A 231 -3.65 0.06 -0.22
N ALA A 232 -4.08 -1.18 -0.03
CA ALA A 232 -4.74 -1.98 -1.07
C ALA A 232 -6.02 -1.32 -1.60
N PHE A 233 -6.88 -0.82 -0.71
CA PHE A 233 -8.11 -0.12 -1.11
C PHE A 233 -7.84 1.20 -1.83
N LYS A 234 -6.85 1.98 -1.39
CA LYS A 234 -6.43 3.22 -2.06
C LYS A 234 -5.85 2.98 -3.46
N TYR A 235 -5.19 1.85 -3.66
CA TYR A 235 -4.73 1.44 -4.98
C TYR A 235 -5.92 0.96 -5.83
N GLY A 236 -6.74 0.06 -5.30
CA GLY A 236 -7.77 -0.64 -6.07
C GLY A 236 -8.98 0.23 -6.43
N ILE A 237 -9.22 1.33 -5.70
CA ILE A 237 -10.29 2.29 -5.97
C ILE A 237 -9.71 3.70 -5.93
N GLU A 238 -9.87 4.45 -7.01
CA GLU A 238 -9.49 5.85 -7.10
C GLU A 238 -10.23 6.71 -6.08
N ASP A 239 -9.49 7.60 -5.41
CA ASP A 239 -10.00 8.47 -4.34
C ASP A 239 -10.81 7.74 -3.26
N PHE A 240 -10.43 6.50 -2.97
CA PHE A 240 -11.15 5.63 -2.05
C PHE A 240 -11.46 6.32 -0.71
N ASN A 241 -12.75 6.37 -0.40
CA ASN A 241 -13.27 6.80 0.89
C ASN A 241 -14.46 5.91 1.30
N CYS A 242 -14.36 5.21 2.43
CA CYS A 242 -15.44 4.34 2.91
C CYS A 242 -16.74 5.10 3.24
N SER A 243 -16.68 6.42 3.44
CA SER A 243 -17.84 7.28 3.60
C SER A 243 -18.77 7.27 2.39
N SER A 244 -18.25 7.15 1.17
CA SER A 244 -19.09 7.06 -0.03
C SER A 244 -19.95 5.78 -0.02
N LEU A 245 -19.51 4.76 0.71
CA LEU A 245 -20.18 3.47 0.88
C LEU A 245 -21.04 3.38 2.14
N GLY A 246 -21.17 4.47 2.90
CA GLY A 246 -22.05 4.52 4.08
C GLY A 246 -21.35 4.31 5.42
N PHE A 247 -20.01 4.29 5.45
CA PHE A 247 -19.24 4.01 6.67
C PHE A 247 -18.42 5.22 7.11
N ALA A 248 -18.62 5.66 8.36
CA ALA A 248 -17.81 6.71 8.97
C ALA A 248 -16.35 6.28 9.24
N LYS A 249 -16.15 5.00 9.60
CA LYS A 249 -14.85 4.44 9.97
C LYS A 249 -14.48 3.28 9.06
N PHE A 250 -13.21 3.23 8.67
CA PHE A 250 -12.69 2.16 7.82
C PHE A 250 -12.74 0.78 8.51
N ILE A 251 -12.68 0.74 9.84
CA ILE A 251 -12.81 -0.50 10.62
C ILE A 251 -14.20 -1.11 10.44
N ASP A 252 -15.25 -0.30 10.52
CA ASP A 252 -16.64 -0.76 10.35
C ASP A 252 -16.90 -1.20 8.91
N PHE A 253 -16.33 -0.47 7.94
CA PHE A 253 -16.30 -0.90 6.55
C PHE A 253 -15.69 -2.30 6.40
N LEU A 254 -14.55 -2.60 7.04
CA LEU A 254 -13.96 -3.93 6.97
C LEU A 254 -14.79 -4.99 7.69
N ARG A 255 -15.35 -4.69 8.87
CA ARG A 255 -16.26 -5.60 9.59
C ARG A 255 -17.48 -5.99 8.73
N PHE A 256 -17.96 -5.07 7.90
CA PHE A 256 -19.03 -5.34 6.95
C PHE A 256 -18.56 -6.18 5.76
N PHE A 257 -17.46 -5.82 5.09
CA PHE A 257 -17.00 -6.53 3.89
C PHE A 257 -16.32 -7.88 4.17
N CYS A 258 -15.85 -8.10 5.40
CA CYS A 258 -15.36 -9.40 5.87
C CYS A 258 -16.50 -10.30 6.38
N SER A 259 -17.72 -9.77 6.55
CA SER A 259 -18.88 -10.60 6.90
C SER A 259 -19.05 -11.72 5.87
N HIS A 260 -19.27 -12.95 6.36
CA HIS A 260 -19.40 -14.15 5.52
C HIS A 260 -18.15 -14.55 4.70
N THR A 261 -16.97 -14.08 5.07
CA THR A 261 -15.68 -14.52 4.50
C THR A 261 -14.89 -15.35 5.51
N GLU A 262 -13.78 -15.97 5.10
CA GLU A 262 -12.88 -16.73 5.98
C GLU A 262 -12.07 -15.86 6.95
N VAL A 263 -12.19 -14.53 6.86
CA VAL A 263 -11.45 -13.57 7.68
C VAL A 263 -12.38 -12.70 8.52
N HIS A 264 -11.83 -12.13 9.59
CA HIS A 264 -12.51 -11.17 10.47
C HIS A 264 -11.56 -10.06 10.92
N VAL A 265 -12.12 -8.99 11.49
CA VAL A 265 -11.34 -7.87 12.01
C VAL A 265 -10.99 -8.10 13.48
N LEU A 266 -9.72 -7.91 13.80
CA LEU A 266 -9.17 -8.02 15.14
C LEU A 266 -8.70 -6.64 15.63
N LYS A 267 -8.84 -6.38 16.92
CA LYS A 267 -8.35 -5.15 17.57
C LYS A 267 -7.59 -5.49 18.86
N SER A 268 -6.48 -4.79 19.11
CA SER A 268 -5.74 -4.89 20.38
C SER A 268 -6.10 -3.77 21.36
N ASP A 269 -5.69 -3.94 22.61
CA ASP A 269 -5.77 -2.91 23.66
C ASP A 269 -5.03 -1.62 23.29
N ASN A 270 -3.95 -1.74 22.52
CA ASN A 270 -3.18 -0.62 21.98
C ASN A 270 -3.80 -0.02 20.71
N PHE A 271 -5.08 -0.32 20.43
CA PHE A 271 -5.82 0.15 19.25
C PHE A 271 -5.23 -0.27 17.90
N GLU A 272 -4.34 -1.27 17.87
CA GLU A 272 -3.91 -1.84 16.60
C GLU A 272 -5.02 -2.68 15.99
N VAL A 273 -5.20 -2.57 14.68
CA VAL A 273 -6.25 -3.30 13.95
C VAL A 273 -5.62 -4.16 12.87
N LYS A 274 -6.11 -5.39 12.77
CA LYS A 274 -5.68 -6.38 11.78
C LYS A 274 -6.88 -7.10 11.18
N ILE A 275 -6.68 -7.72 10.02
CA ILE A 275 -7.54 -8.81 9.55
C ILE A 275 -6.78 -10.11 9.74
N ALA A 276 -7.44 -11.14 10.25
CA ALA A 276 -6.88 -12.49 10.36
C ALA A 276 -7.90 -13.53 9.89
N HIS A 277 -7.42 -14.74 9.62
CA HIS A 277 -8.30 -15.87 9.35
C HIS A 277 -9.12 -16.20 10.62
N ARG A 278 -10.41 -16.54 10.48
CA ARG A 278 -11.31 -16.80 11.63
C ARG A 278 -10.89 -17.94 12.56
N LYS A 279 -10.02 -18.83 12.08
CA LYS A 279 -9.42 -19.94 12.86
C LYS A 279 -8.14 -19.53 13.62
N THR A 280 -7.70 -18.29 13.48
CA THR A 280 -6.44 -17.81 14.02
C THR A 280 -6.70 -16.93 15.23
N GLU A 281 -6.13 -17.33 16.37
CA GLU A 281 -6.08 -16.51 17.57
C GLU A 281 -4.73 -15.80 17.65
N ILE A 282 -4.76 -14.48 17.84
CA ILE A 282 -3.57 -13.67 18.00
C ILE A 282 -3.55 -13.12 19.42
N LYS A 283 -2.49 -13.45 20.17
CA LYS A 283 -2.35 -13.01 21.56
C LYS A 283 -2.40 -11.47 21.66
N GLY A 284 -3.27 -10.96 22.54
CA GLY A 284 -3.47 -9.52 22.74
C GLY A 284 -4.37 -8.85 21.71
N PHE A 285 -5.09 -9.64 20.89
CA PHE A 285 -6.10 -9.15 19.96
C PHE A 285 -7.43 -9.85 20.22
N GLU A 286 -8.50 -9.08 20.15
CA GLU A 286 -9.87 -9.56 20.26
C GLU A 286 -10.60 -9.41 18.93
N ALA A 287 -11.45 -10.38 18.60
CA ALA A 287 -12.26 -10.34 17.40
C ALA A 287 -13.43 -9.37 17.56
N LEU A 288 -13.58 -8.48 16.58
CA LEU A 288 -14.74 -7.60 16.50
C LEU A 288 -15.88 -8.32 15.79
N GLU A 289 -17.11 -8.10 16.25
CA GLU A 289 -18.31 -8.65 15.61
C GLU A 289 -18.47 -8.13 14.18
N ASP A 290 -18.91 -8.99 13.27
CA ASP A 290 -19.21 -8.59 11.90
C ASP A 290 -20.42 -7.65 11.86
N LEU A 291 -20.47 -6.78 10.85
CA LEU A 291 -21.58 -5.86 10.67
C LEU A 291 -22.48 -6.32 9.52
N SER A 292 -23.80 -6.31 9.74
CA SER A 292 -24.80 -6.60 8.73
C SER A 292 -25.21 -5.34 7.96
N GLN A 293 -26.09 -5.50 6.96
CA GLN A 293 -26.67 -4.39 6.21
C GLN A 293 -27.51 -3.46 7.09
N ASP A 294 -28.04 -3.95 8.21
CA ASP A 294 -28.85 -3.16 9.14
C ASP A 294 -28.01 -2.08 9.84
N TYR A 295 -26.70 -2.32 10.01
CA TYR A 295 -25.78 -1.33 10.59
C TYR A 295 -25.76 -0.03 9.79
N LEU A 296 -25.86 -0.09 8.46
CA LEU A 296 -25.81 1.11 7.62
C LEU A 296 -26.88 2.13 8.00
N TYR A 297 -28.06 1.65 8.42
CA TYR A 297 -29.19 2.47 8.83
C TYR A 297 -29.44 2.41 10.34
N SER A 298 -28.43 2.04 11.14
CA SER A 298 -28.56 2.03 12.60
C SER A 298 -28.32 3.42 13.20
N PRO A 299 -28.91 3.70 14.37
CA PRO A 299 -28.59 4.87 15.18
C PRO A 299 -27.08 5.04 15.40
N GLU A 300 -26.36 3.95 15.65
CA GLU A 300 -24.92 3.99 15.93
C GLU A 300 -24.12 4.49 14.73
N ASN A 301 -24.43 4.02 13.52
CA ASN A 301 -23.74 4.47 12.33
C ASN A 301 -24.07 5.95 12.02
N TYR A 302 -25.32 6.38 12.19
CA TYR A 302 -25.71 7.78 12.01
C TYR A 302 -24.95 8.70 12.98
N LEU A 303 -24.81 8.30 14.24
CA LEU A 303 -24.03 9.01 15.25
C LEU A 303 -22.52 9.00 14.93
N SER A 304 -22.00 7.89 14.41
CA SER A 304 -20.62 7.78 13.93
C SER A 304 -20.36 8.75 12.78
N ILE A 305 -21.29 8.86 11.81
CA ILE A 305 -21.22 9.81 10.70
C ILE A 305 -21.26 11.26 11.19
N LEU A 306 -22.18 11.58 12.10
CA LEU A 306 -22.30 12.91 12.70
C LEU A 306 -21.01 13.34 13.41
N SER A 307 -20.36 12.44 14.13
CA SER A 307 -19.09 12.73 14.83
C SER A 307 -17.86 12.72 13.91
N SER A 308 -17.90 12.03 12.78
CA SER A 308 -16.79 11.97 11.79
C SER A 308 -16.79 13.15 10.83
N SER A 309 -15.61 13.62 10.37
CA SER A 309 -15.47 14.75 9.41
C SER A 309 -16.10 16.08 9.87
N LYS A 310 -15.61 17.21 9.34
CA LYS A 310 -16.17 18.53 9.67
C LYS A 310 -17.39 18.82 8.79
N PRO A 311 -18.45 19.47 9.31
CA PRO A 311 -18.67 19.86 10.71
C PRO A 311 -18.95 18.64 11.61
N SER A 312 -18.31 18.52 12.78
CA SER A 312 -18.45 17.35 13.67
C SER A 312 -19.46 17.61 14.78
N PHE A 313 -20.41 16.71 14.95
CA PHE A 313 -21.44 16.78 15.99
C PHE A 313 -21.22 15.63 16.96
N LYS A 314 -20.89 15.96 18.22
CA LYS A 314 -20.89 14.99 19.31
C LYS A 314 -22.29 14.91 19.91
N ILE A 315 -22.63 13.73 20.44
CA ILE A 315 -23.85 13.60 21.24
C ILE A 315 -23.64 14.39 22.51
N VAL A 316 -24.51 15.37 22.72
CA VAL A 316 -24.55 16.18 23.92
C VAL A 316 -25.80 15.84 24.69
N HIS A 317 -25.71 15.88 26.02
CA HIS A 317 -26.88 15.63 26.84
C HIS A 317 -27.89 16.78 26.63
N PRO A 318 -29.18 16.50 26.40
CA PRO A 318 -30.16 17.53 26.02
C PRO A 318 -30.30 18.65 27.05
N GLN A 319 -30.19 18.32 28.34
CA GLN A 319 -30.26 19.32 29.41
C GLN A 319 -29.05 20.27 29.37
N ASP A 320 -27.88 19.79 28.98
CA ASP A 320 -26.66 20.60 28.89
C ASP A 320 -26.78 21.55 27.71
N LEU A 321 -27.21 21.04 26.56
CA LEU A 321 -27.47 21.83 25.37
C LEU A 321 -28.48 22.94 25.69
N LYS A 322 -29.58 22.61 26.36
CA LYS A 322 -30.61 23.58 26.74
C LYS A 322 -30.09 24.64 27.72
N SER A 323 -29.37 24.22 28.77
CA SER A 323 -28.86 25.12 29.82
C SER A 323 -27.79 26.07 29.30
N ILE A 324 -26.88 25.57 28.47
CA ILE A 324 -25.85 26.38 27.83
C ILE A 324 -26.48 27.30 26.78
N SER A 325 -27.45 26.82 25.98
CA SER A 325 -28.17 27.67 25.02
C SER A 325 -28.92 28.82 25.70
N LEU A 326 -29.52 28.58 26.87
CA LEU A 326 -30.15 29.62 27.69
C LEU A 326 -29.12 30.66 28.14
N SER A 327 -27.95 30.21 28.57
CA SER A 327 -26.87 31.09 29.05
C SER A 327 -26.32 31.93 27.91
N LEU A 328 -26.09 31.34 26.74
CA LEU A 328 -25.64 32.02 25.53
C LEU A 328 -26.65 33.06 25.05
N ALA A 329 -27.94 32.75 25.06
CA ALA A 329 -28.99 33.68 24.68
C ALA A 329 -29.09 34.90 25.61
N SER A 330 -28.60 34.78 26.85
CA SER A 330 -28.53 35.88 27.81
C SER A 330 -27.22 36.68 27.78
N LEU A 331 -26.23 36.25 26.99
CA LEU A 331 -24.95 36.94 26.91
C LEU A 331 -25.10 38.30 26.20
N PRO A 332 -24.33 39.32 26.63
CA PRO A 332 -24.15 40.54 25.84
C PRO A 332 -23.65 40.19 24.44
N ASN A 333 -24.18 40.89 23.43
CA ASN A 333 -23.80 40.71 22.03
C ASN A 333 -22.42 41.32 21.72
N ASN A 334 -21.39 40.73 22.33
CA ASN A 334 -19.99 41.10 22.19
C ASN A 334 -19.20 39.92 21.59
N PRO A 335 -18.05 40.18 20.95
CA PRO A 335 -17.16 39.14 20.48
C PRO A 335 -16.41 38.47 21.64
N TYR A 336 -16.45 37.14 21.72
CA TYR A 336 -15.71 36.33 22.70
C TYR A 336 -14.69 35.43 21.99
N ASN A 337 -13.47 35.31 22.49
CA ASN A 337 -12.60 34.22 22.05
C ASN A 337 -13.09 32.87 22.63
N LEU A 338 -12.65 31.75 22.05
CA LEU A 338 -13.09 30.42 22.49
C LEU A 338 -12.79 30.19 23.98
N ASP A 339 -11.57 30.50 24.43
CA ASP A 339 -11.14 30.25 25.81
C ASP A 339 -11.96 31.07 26.82
N GLY A 340 -12.22 32.35 26.53
CA GLY A 340 -13.02 33.21 27.40
C GLY A 340 -14.50 32.82 27.43
N LEU A 341 -15.05 32.34 26.30
CA LEU A 341 -16.42 31.79 26.28
C LEU A 341 -16.51 30.52 27.13
N LEU A 342 -15.52 29.63 27.03
CA LEU A 342 -15.45 28.41 27.82
C LEU A 342 -15.26 28.72 29.30
N GLU A 343 -14.38 29.65 29.67
CA GLU A 343 -14.17 30.09 31.05
C GLU A 343 -15.47 30.61 31.67
N TYR A 344 -16.16 31.52 30.97
CA TYR A 344 -17.46 32.03 31.40
C TYR A 344 -18.49 30.91 31.65
N LEU A 345 -18.61 29.97 30.70
CA LEU A 345 -19.58 28.87 30.82
C LEU A 345 -19.22 27.89 31.94
N ASN A 346 -17.93 27.62 32.17
CA ASN A 346 -17.47 26.79 33.29
C ASN A 346 -17.74 27.46 34.64
N ASP A 347 -17.58 28.78 34.74
CA ASP A 347 -17.88 29.53 35.96
C ASP A 347 -19.38 29.58 36.26
N PHE A 348 -20.22 29.67 35.22
CA PHE A 348 -21.67 29.73 35.34
C PHE A 348 -22.30 28.36 35.63
N HIS A 349 -21.81 27.29 34.99
CA HIS A 349 -22.31 25.91 35.13
C HIS A 349 -21.35 25.04 35.95
N LYS A 350 -21.17 25.35 37.23
CA LYS A 350 -20.26 24.61 38.14
C LYS A 350 -20.64 23.14 38.35
N ASP A 351 -21.87 22.77 38.00
CA ASP A 351 -22.41 21.42 38.05
C ASP A 351 -22.08 20.58 36.82
N LEU A 352 -21.60 21.21 35.73
CA LEU A 352 -21.17 20.54 34.51
C LEU A 352 -19.64 20.44 34.48
N ASP A 353 -19.13 19.28 34.06
CA ASP A 353 -17.70 19.15 33.78
C ASP A 353 -17.31 19.92 32.50
N SER A 354 -16.04 20.33 32.44
CA SER A 354 -15.53 21.12 31.32
C SER A 354 -15.56 20.37 29.99
N GLU A 355 -15.50 19.03 29.99
CA GLU A 355 -15.53 18.24 28.76
C GLU A 355 -16.92 18.27 28.09
N ARG A 356 -17.99 18.24 28.90
CA ARG A 356 -19.38 18.39 28.47
C ARG A 356 -19.64 19.78 27.93
N ILE A 357 -19.18 20.83 28.63
CA ILE A 357 -19.30 22.22 28.15
C ILE A 357 -18.57 22.37 26.81
N ASN A 358 -17.32 21.92 26.72
CA ASN A 358 -16.53 21.94 25.48
C ASN A 358 -17.27 21.23 24.34
N SER A 359 -17.85 20.05 24.60
CA SER A 359 -18.58 19.27 23.60
C SER A 359 -19.85 19.98 23.11
N VAL A 360 -20.56 20.69 23.99
CA VAL A 360 -21.72 21.52 23.61
C VAL A 360 -21.28 22.71 22.78
N VAL A 361 -20.29 23.49 23.25
CA VAL A 361 -19.82 24.68 22.53
C VAL A 361 -19.29 24.33 21.14
N LEU A 362 -18.52 23.25 21.00
CA LEU A 362 -18.05 22.79 19.68
C LEU A 362 -19.20 22.36 18.77
N THR A 363 -20.23 21.69 19.31
CA THR A 363 -21.45 21.34 18.58
C THR A 363 -22.18 22.58 18.07
N LEU A 364 -22.29 23.62 18.91
CA LEU A 364 -22.91 24.90 18.55
C LEU A 364 -22.12 25.67 17.48
N ILE A 365 -20.79 25.71 17.61
CA ILE A 365 -19.89 26.29 16.59
C ILE A 365 -20.06 25.56 15.25
N ASN A 366 -20.11 24.22 15.27
CA ASN A 366 -20.29 23.41 14.07
C ASN A 366 -21.71 23.50 13.47
N ALA A 367 -22.70 23.91 14.26
CA ALA A 367 -24.04 24.26 13.79
C ALA A 367 -24.12 25.67 13.17
N ASP A 368 -23.01 26.41 13.18
CA ASP A 368 -22.87 27.75 12.60
C ASP A 368 -23.80 28.80 13.23
N ILE A 369 -23.96 28.73 14.57
CA ILE A 369 -24.76 29.72 15.32
C ILE A 369 -24.01 31.03 15.63
N PHE A 370 -22.69 31.04 15.43
CA PHE A 370 -21.84 32.19 15.71
C PHE A 370 -21.35 32.83 14.40
N GLU A 371 -21.30 34.15 14.37
CA GLU A 371 -20.44 34.92 13.46
C GLU A 371 -18.99 34.76 13.93
N ARG A 372 -18.07 34.56 12.99
CA ARG A 372 -16.68 34.20 13.26
C ARG A 372 -15.74 35.17 12.53
N GLU A 373 -14.92 35.87 13.29
CA GLU A 373 -13.96 36.84 12.75
C GLU A 373 -12.54 36.60 13.30
N PRO A 374 -11.48 36.69 12.46
CA PRO A 374 -11.53 36.82 11.01
C PRO A 374 -11.93 35.49 10.34
N GLU A 375 -12.68 35.60 9.24
CA GLU A 375 -13.03 34.43 8.43
C GLU A 375 -11.77 33.68 7.95
N ASN A 376 -11.83 32.35 7.89
CA ASN A 376 -10.76 31.46 7.41
C ASN A 376 -9.49 31.35 8.30
N SER A 377 -9.52 31.86 9.53
CA SER A 377 -8.49 31.59 10.54
C SER A 377 -8.75 30.29 11.33
N VAL A 378 -7.75 29.83 12.10
CA VAL A 378 -7.94 28.72 13.04
C VAL A 378 -8.84 29.14 14.19
N LEU A 379 -9.62 28.20 14.73
CA LEU A 379 -10.64 28.50 15.76
C LEU A 379 -10.08 29.21 17.00
N SER A 380 -8.82 28.97 17.37
CA SER A 380 -8.15 29.63 18.50
C SER A 380 -7.88 31.13 18.27
N GLU A 381 -7.87 31.58 17.02
CA GLU A 381 -7.65 32.97 16.62
C GLU A 381 -8.97 33.71 16.31
N GLN A 382 -10.10 32.98 16.35
CA GLN A 382 -11.41 33.53 16.03
C GLN A 382 -12.10 34.10 17.27
N THR A 383 -12.81 35.21 17.06
CA THR A 383 -13.86 35.66 17.96
C THR A 383 -15.21 35.14 17.50
N LEU A 384 -16.05 34.77 18.46
CA LEU A 384 -17.38 34.22 18.32
C LEU A 384 -18.40 35.23 18.82
N THR A 385 -19.32 35.64 17.94
CA THR A 385 -20.47 36.50 18.29
C THR A 385 -21.74 35.74 17.97
N LEU A 386 -22.69 35.63 18.90
CA LEU A 386 -23.93 34.88 18.67
C LEU A 386 -24.80 35.62 17.63
N LYS A 387 -25.22 34.93 16.56
CA LYS A 387 -26.09 35.54 15.54
C LYS A 387 -27.43 35.95 16.14
N THR A 388 -27.94 37.11 15.73
CA THR A 388 -29.12 37.75 16.36
C THR A 388 -30.41 36.92 16.26
N GLU A 389 -30.55 36.05 15.26
CA GLU A 389 -31.69 35.14 15.14
C GLU A 389 -31.73 34.03 16.20
N TYR A 390 -30.62 33.76 16.90
CA TYR A 390 -30.50 32.68 17.89
C TYR A 390 -30.64 33.18 19.32
N ASN A 391 -31.70 33.95 19.57
CA ASN A 391 -31.96 34.64 20.84
C ASN A 391 -32.71 33.81 21.90
N ASN A 392 -33.00 32.54 21.63
CA ASN A 392 -33.66 31.64 22.59
C ASN A 392 -33.21 30.17 22.39
N PRO A 393 -33.32 29.33 23.43
CA PRO A 393 -32.88 27.93 23.35
C PRO A 393 -33.52 27.13 22.22
N ASP A 394 -34.81 27.32 21.95
CA ASP A 394 -35.53 26.55 20.93
C ASP A 394 -35.00 26.85 19.52
N SER A 395 -34.68 28.10 19.23
CA SER A 395 -34.06 28.51 17.96
C SER A 395 -32.66 27.91 17.76
N ILE A 396 -31.86 27.85 18.82
CA ILE A 396 -30.52 27.26 18.80
C ILE A 396 -30.62 25.74 18.59
N ILE A 397 -31.45 25.05 19.37
CA ILE A 397 -31.64 23.59 19.27
C ILE A 397 -32.17 23.22 17.88
N LYS A 398 -33.12 23.99 17.34
CA LYS A 398 -33.63 23.80 15.98
C LYS A 398 -32.50 23.90 14.95
N LYS A 399 -31.65 24.93 15.04
CA LYS A 399 -30.51 25.10 14.14
C LYS A 399 -29.50 23.94 14.23
N VAL A 400 -29.24 23.44 15.44
CA VAL A 400 -28.39 22.25 15.64
C VAL A 400 -28.99 21.02 14.94
N LYS A 401 -30.29 20.75 15.12
CA LYS A 401 -30.98 19.66 14.44
C LYS A 401 -30.92 19.81 12.91
N GLU A 402 -31.17 21.00 12.39
CA GLU A 402 -31.06 21.30 10.95
C GLU A 402 -29.65 21.04 10.42
N ALA A 403 -28.60 21.48 11.13
CA ALA A 403 -27.22 21.27 10.73
C ALA A 403 -26.83 19.78 10.73
N MET A 404 -27.25 19.03 11.75
CA MET A 404 -27.08 17.57 11.82
C MET A 404 -27.80 16.85 10.67
N GLN A 405 -29.05 17.23 10.40
CA GLN A 405 -29.85 16.66 9.32
C GLN A 405 -29.23 16.94 7.95
N ASN A 406 -28.76 18.17 7.71
CA ASN A 406 -28.12 18.57 6.47
C ASN A 406 -26.86 17.75 6.22
N LYS A 407 -26.04 17.53 7.24
CA LYS A 407 -24.85 16.68 7.14
C LYS A 407 -25.21 15.24 6.74
N LEU A 408 -26.16 14.62 7.44
CA LEU A 408 -26.57 13.24 7.15
C LEU A 408 -27.25 13.13 5.78
N SER A 409 -28.04 14.13 5.40
CA SER A 409 -28.72 14.19 4.10
C SER A 409 -27.71 14.34 2.96
N SER A 410 -26.68 15.18 3.14
CA SER A 410 -25.56 15.29 2.20
C SER A 410 -24.78 13.98 2.07
N PHE A 411 -24.56 13.27 3.18
CA PHE A 411 -23.84 12.00 3.19
C PHE A 411 -24.62 10.86 2.51
N TRP A 412 -25.91 10.71 2.83
CA TRP A 412 -26.73 9.60 2.36
C TRP A 412 -27.45 9.87 1.04
N GLY A 413 -27.66 11.13 0.68
CA GLY A 413 -28.42 11.54 -0.50
C GLY A 413 -29.84 10.95 -0.47
N SER A 414 -30.23 10.27 -1.55
CA SER A 414 -31.54 9.60 -1.67
C SER A 414 -31.78 8.49 -0.65
N ASN A 415 -30.73 7.97 0.00
CA ASN A 415 -30.83 6.87 0.96
C ASN A 415 -30.97 7.37 2.41
N PHE A 416 -31.11 8.68 2.64
CA PHE A 416 -31.28 9.22 3.98
C PHE A 416 -32.60 8.76 4.61
N ARG A 417 -32.55 8.25 5.83
CA ARG A 417 -33.71 7.79 6.59
C ARG A 417 -34.06 8.75 7.72
N ILE A 418 -35.16 9.48 7.54
CA ILE A 418 -35.63 10.49 8.49
C ILE A 418 -36.12 9.89 9.81
N ASP A 419 -36.67 8.68 9.77
CA ASP A 419 -37.11 7.93 10.95
C ASP A 419 -35.95 7.64 11.91
N ILE A 420 -34.79 7.24 11.38
CA ILE A 420 -33.57 7.01 12.17
C ILE A 420 -33.02 8.33 12.72
N PHE A 421 -33.02 9.38 11.91
CA PHE A 421 -32.63 10.72 12.37
C PHE A 421 -33.52 11.22 13.52
N ASN A 422 -34.84 11.03 13.41
CA ASN A 422 -35.78 11.40 14.47
C ASN A 422 -35.53 10.58 15.74
N LEU A 423 -35.17 9.30 15.62
CA LEU A 423 -34.85 8.45 16.76
C LEU A 423 -33.63 8.97 17.54
N ILE A 424 -32.55 9.33 16.86
CA ILE A 424 -31.32 9.82 17.52
C ILE A 424 -31.45 11.27 18.03
N THR A 425 -32.42 12.03 17.53
CA THR A 425 -32.67 13.43 17.93
C THR A 425 -33.93 13.64 18.74
N ALA A 426 -34.66 12.56 19.08
CA ALA A 426 -35.93 12.62 19.80
C ALA A 426 -35.80 13.34 21.15
N ASN A 427 -34.67 13.14 21.81
CA ASN A 427 -34.41 13.70 23.13
C ASN A 427 -33.69 15.06 23.09
N LEU A 428 -33.18 15.48 21.92
CA LEU A 428 -32.42 16.74 21.76
C LEU A 428 -33.30 17.98 21.88
#